data_AF-A0A0C2NLN9-F1
#
_entry.id   AF-A0A0C2NLN9-F1
#
_cell.length_a   1.000
_cell.length_b   1.000
_cell.length_c   1.000
_cell.angle_alpha   90.00
_cell.angle_beta   90.00
_cell.angle_gamma   90.00
#
_symmetry.space_group_name_H-M   'P 1'
#
loop_
_entity.id
_entity.type
_entity.pdbx_description
1 polymer ?
#
loop_
_entity_poly.entity_id
_entity_poly.type
_entity_poly.pdbx_seq_one_letter_code
_entity_poly.pdbx_strand_id
1 'polypeptide(L)'
;MDSLYTLFSQALQGYQPNKIVLAFSGGVDSRLLLALLSRYQQAHGVVCLAVHVHHGLSKNADEWALQCQQWCQHVEIECVVERVQLDLDGKSIEESAREARYGALQRHVQQGDILLTGQHSDDQLETFLLALKRGSGPKGLSAMAQAMPWHQGTLIRPLLMASRDDIEHAAKKAQLDWVEDESNLDTRFDRNFIRHQVAPVLKQRWPHIHTSIQRSAELCAEQEAVLEELLLARLQDLRASDGSLSIDGMRQQSERVRMQLLRMWLAEAAIRMPSRAHLTLIWQQVALAVRDANPILNLGQCEIRRFEQRLYHVVPQLEVTSWQSPLFAEQPLLLPDGLGQIRLTSDHCGDLAFTQAQLTQLQVTFNPEGLSAHPADRGHSRKLKKLFQEYGVPSWLRRRTPIVLCQGEVVAVMGVFVCKDFIGTGYKLDWQTKPRSVLG
;
A
#
# COMPACT_ATOMS: atom_id res chain seq x y z
N MET A 1 1.60 12.23 -35.07
CA MET A 1 2.77 12.34 -34.17
C MET A 1 2.76 13.66 -33.41
N ASP A 2 2.72 14.83 -34.06
CA ASP A 2 2.81 16.12 -33.33
C ASP A 2 1.69 16.36 -32.31
N SER A 3 0.44 16.07 -32.65
CA SER A 3 -0.68 16.16 -31.69
C SER A 3 -0.47 15.29 -30.44
N LEU A 4 0.09 14.09 -30.61
CA LEU A 4 0.35 13.17 -29.49
C LEU A 4 1.58 13.61 -28.69
N TYR A 5 2.57 14.21 -29.35
CA TYR A 5 3.69 14.85 -28.68
C TYR A 5 3.22 16.04 -27.82
N THR A 6 2.28 16.86 -28.32
CA THR A 6 1.70 17.94 -27.52
C THR A 6 1.00 17.41 -26.26
N LEU A 7 0.15 16.38 -26.39
CA LEU A 7 -0.48 15.73 -25.23
C LEU A 7 0.57 15.17 -24.26
N PHE A 8 1.60 14.52 -24.79
CA PHE A 8 2.69 13.97 -24.01
C PHE A 8 3.44 15.04 -23.21
N SER A 9 3.85 16.12 -23.86
CA SER A 9 4.56 17.23 -23.22
C SER A 9 3.69 17.96 -22.20
N GLN A 10 2.39 18.14 -22.48
CA GLN A 10 1.44 18.74 -21.55
C GLN A 10 1.29 17.90 -20.28
N ALA A 11 1.22 16.57 -20.39
CA ALA A 11 1.12 15.68 -19.24
C ALA A 11 2.36 15.72 -18.33
N LEU A 12 3.51 16.10 -18.88
CA LEU A 12 4.78 16.28 -18.13
C LEU A 12 5.02 17.73 -17.69
N GLN A 13 4.16 18.67 -18.11
CA GLN A 13 4.34 20.08 -17.80
C GLN A 13 4.20 20.32 -16.29
N GLY A 14 5.12 21.10 -15.73
CA GLY A 14 5.14 21.40 -14.29
C GLY A 14 5.90 20.38 -13.44
N TYR A 15 6.36 19.28 -14.03
CA TYR A 15 7.25 18.34 -13.36
C TYR A 15 8.72 18.58 -13.74
N GLN A 16 9.62 18.44 -12.76
CA GLN A 16 11.08 18.45 -12.96
C GLN A 16 11.66 17.12 -12.49
N PRO A 17 11.47 16.04 -13.28
CA PRO A 17 11.90 14.71 -12.86
C PRO A 17 13.42 14.59 -12.88
N ASN A 18 13.98 13.89 -11.89
CA ASN A 18 15.38 13.46 -11.95
C ASN A 18 15.59 12.45 -13.09
N LYS A 19 14.60 11.56 -13.26
CA LYS A 19 14.58 10.52 -14.28
C LYS A 19 13.14 10.18 -14.68
N ILE A 20 12.96 9.86 -15.96
CA ILE A 20 11.70 9.34 -16.51
C ILE A 20 11.87 7.85 -16.82
N VAL A 21 11.08 7.02 -16.17
CA VAL A 21 11.03 5.57 -16.35
C VAL A 21 9.84 5.20 -17.20
N LEU A 22 10.03 4.51 -18.31
CA LEU A 22 8.96 4.01 -19.18
C LEU A 22 8.67 2.53 -18.87
N ALA A 23 7.42 2.22 -18.51
CA ALA A 23 6.93 0.85 -18.48
C ALA A 23 6.75 0.34 -19.92
N PHE A 24 7.71 -0.46 -20.39
CA PHE A 24 7.84 -0.79 -21.81
C PHE A 24 7.47 -2.25 -22.10
N SER A 25 6.27 -2.49 -22.66
CA SER A 25 5.80 -3.84 -22.98
C SER A 25 6.21 -4.31 -24.38
N GLY A 26 6.58 -3.40 -25.27
CA GLY A 26 6.83 -3.68 -26.70
C GLY A 26 5.58 -3.61 -27.58
N GLY A 27 4.38 -3.50 -26.98
CA GLY A 27 3.14 -3.24 -27.72
C GLY A 27 3.06 -1.82 -28.27
N VAL A 28 2.14 -1.60 -29.22
CA VAL A 28 1.99 -0.35 -29.98
C VAL A 28 1.97 0.91 -29.11
N ASP A 29 1.23 0.90 -28.00
CA ASP A 29 1.09 2.06 -27.12
C ASP A 29 2.43 2.43 -26.48
N SER A 30 3.12 1.43 -25.93
CA SER A 30 4.42 1.61 -25.28
C SER A 30 5.54 1.93 -26.28
N ARG A 31 5.44 1.41 -27.51
CA ARG A 31 6.39 1.67 -28.61
C ARG A 31 6.28 3.10 -29.12
N LEU A 32 5.06 3.60 -29.27
CA LEU A 32 4.82 5.01 -29.59
C LEU A 32 5.29 5.89 -28.43
N LEU A 33 5.00 5.50 -27.19
CA LEU A 33 5.43 6.26 -26.02
C LEU A 33 6.95 6.37 -25.91
N LEU A 34 7.70 5.32 -26.28
CA LEU A 34 9.16 5.34 -26.40
C LEU A 34 9.63 6.38 -27.44
N ALA A 35 8.97 6.45 -28.60
CA ALA A 35 9.31 7.42 -29.63
C ALA A 35 9.04 8.87 -29.18
N LEU A 36 7.93 9.11 -28.47
CA LEU A 36 7.60 10.41 -27.88
C LEU A 36 8.60 10.78 -26.77
N LEU A 37 8.99 9.82 -25.94
CA LEU A 37 9.97 10.01 -24.87
C LEU A 37 11.35 10.36 -25.42
N SER A 38 11.81 9.69 -26.48
CA SER A 38 13.10 10.01 -27.13
C SER A 38 13.11 11.45 -27.68
N ARG A 39 12.03 11.87 -28.35
CA ARG A 39 11.88 13.27 -28.80
C ARG A 39 11.93 14.26 -27.63
N TYR A 40 11.31 13.92 -26.51
CA TYR A 40 11.32 14.74 -25.31
C TYR A 40 12.70 14.80 -24.64
N GLN A 41 13.40 13.67 -24.55
CA GLN A 41 14.77 13.57 -24.06
C GLN A 41 15.71 14.49 -24.86
N GLN A 42 15.62 14.46 -26.19
CA GLN A 42 16.42 15.32 -27.07
C GLN A 42 16.11 16.81 -26.89
N ALA A 43 14.85 17.16 -26.65
CA ALA A 43 14.42 18.55 -26.47
C ALA A 43 14.76 19.12 -25.09
N HIS A 44 14.82 18.29 -24.04
CA HIS A 44 14.89 18.74 -22.65
C HIS A 44 16.09 18.21 -21.85
N GLY A 45 16.88 17.28 -22.40
CA GLY A 45 18.07 16.73 -21.75
C GLY A 45 17.78 15.87 -20.50
N VAL A 46 16.60 15.26 -20.42
CA VAL A 46 16.16 14.48 -19.25
C VAL A 46 16.67 13.04 -19.30
N VAL A 47 17.11 12.49 -18.18
CA VAL A 47 17.53 11.08 -18.09
C VAL A 47 16.32 10.17 -18.27
N CYS A 48 16.39 9.24 -19.21
CA CYS A 48 15.31 8.34 -19.56
C CYS A 48 15.75 6.88 -19.43
N LEU A 49 14.86 6.04 -18.91
CA LEU A 49 15.07 4.59 -18.73
C LEU A 49 13.81 3.85 -19.19
N ALA A 50 13.96 2.83 -20.03
CA ALA A 50 12.88 1.89 -20.34
C ALA A 50 13.03 0.63 -19.49
N VAL A 51 11.92 0.14 -18.94
CA VAL A 51 11.89 -1.11 -18.16
C VAL A 51 10.89 -2.06 -18.80
N HIS A 52 11.41 -3.17 -19.32
CA HIS A 52 10.61 -4.27 -19.84
C HIS A 52 10.47 -5.36 -18.77
N VAL A 53 9.23 -5.79 -18.49
CA VAL A 53 8.98 -6.85 -17.52
C VAL A 53 8.66 -8.14 -18.24
N HIS A 54 9.57 -9.10 -18.13
CA HIS A 54 9.45 -10.43 -18.68
C HIS A 54 8.81 -11.38 -17.65
N HIS A 55 7.53 -11.69 -17.84
CA HIS A 55 6.75 -12.56 -16.94
C HIS A 55 6.82 -14.07 -17.29
N GLY A 56 7.48 -14.44 -18.39
CA GLY A 56 7.73 -15.85 -18.75
C GLY A 56 6.50 -16.69 -19.12
N LEU A 57 5.38 -16.05 -19.46
CA LEU A 57 4.14 -16.75 -19.82
C LEU A 57 4.04 -17.10 -21.31
N SER A 58 4.60 -16.23 -22.17
CA SER A 58 4.58 -16.43 -23.62
C SER A 58 5.82 -17.15 -24.08
N LYS A 59 5.67 -18.02 -25.09
CA LYS A 59 6.81 -18.67 -25.76
C LYS A 59 7.70 -17.67 -26.51
N ASN A 60 7.15 -16.50 -26.84
CA ASN A 60 7.84 -15.47 -27.60
C ASN A 60 8.44 -14.39 -26.68
N ALA A 61 8.32 -14.55 -25.35
CA ALA A 61 8.68 -13.50 -24.40
C ALA A 61 10.17 -13.13 -24.44
N ASP A 62 11.07 -14.10 -24.66
CA ASP A 62 12.51 -13.82 -24.80
C ASP A 62 12.82 -13.04 -26.09
N GLU A 63 12.13 -13.35 -27.19
CA GLU A 63 12.28 -12.62 -28.46
C GLU A 63 11.75 -11.19 -28.33
N TRP A 64 10.60 -11.00 -27.69
CA TRP A 64 10.01 -9.69 -27.42
C TRP A 64 10.93 -8.82 -26.57
N ALA A 65 11.58 -9.40 -25.56
CA ALA A 65 12.54 -8.68 -24.73
C ALA A 65 13.75 -8.20 -25.53
N LEU A 66 14.28 -9.05 -26.42
CA LEU A 66 15.40 -8.69 -27.30
C LEU A 66 15.02 -7.56 -28.27
N GLN A 67 13.83 -7.63 -28.89
CA GLN A 67 13.32 -6.58 -29.76
C GLN A 67 13.14 -5.25 -29.01
N CYS A 68 12.61 -5.30 -27.78
CA CYS A 68 12.49 -4.11 -26.93
C CYS A 68 13.84 -3.45 -26.67
N GLN A 69 14.86 -4.23 -26.31
CA GLN A 69 16.21 -3.71 -26.10
C GLN A 69 16.78 -3.07 -27.37
N GLN A 70 16.60 -3.71 -28.53
CA GLN A 70 17.02 -3.16 -29.82
C GLN A 70 16.33 -1.81 -30.08
N TRP A 71 15.00 -1.72 -29.94
CA TRP A 71 14.28 -0.45 -30.17
C TRP A 71 14.75 0.68 -29.25
N CYS A 72 15.01 0.39 -27.98
CA CYS A 72 15.55 1.37 -27.03
C CYS A 72 16.97 1.82 -27.41
N GLN A 73 17.82 0.89 -27.87
CA GLN A 73 19.17 1.20 -28.34
C GLN A 73 19.15 2.16 -29.54
N HIS A 74 18.22 1.98 -30.48
CA HIS A 74 18.08 2.86 -31.65
C HIS A 74 17.71 4.30 -31.30
N VAL A 75 17.10 4.52 -30.13
CA VAL A 75 16.65 5.85 -29.67
C VAL A 75 17.49 6.39 -28.51
N GLU A 76 18.62 5.73 -28.21
CA GLU A 76 19.57 6.12 -27.16
C GLU A 76 18.96 6.19 -25.75
N ILE A 77 18.03 5.26 -25.47
CA ILE A 77 17.41 5.08 -24.14
C ILE A 77 17.89 3.74 -23.58
N GLU A 78 18.37 3.73 -22.33
CA GLU A 78 18.74 2.50 -21.64
C GLU A 78 17.51 1.59 -21.45
N CYS A 79 17.65 0.29 -21.66
CA CYS A 79 16.57 -0.68 -21.46
C CYS A 79 16.97 -1.78 -20.47
N VAL A 80 16.30 -1.79 -19.32
CA VAL A 80 16.43 -2.84 -18.31
C VAL A 80 15.35 -3.89 -18.52
N VAL A 81 15.74 -5.17 -18.51
CA VAL A 81 14.81 -6.30 -18.59
C VAL A 81 14.71 -6.95 -17.21
N GLU A 82 13.56 -6.78 -16.56
CA GLU A 82 13.24 -7.39 -15.28
C GLU A 82 12.55 -8.73 -15.51
N ARG A 83 13.18 -9.83 -15.08
CA ARG A 83 12.55 -11.15 -15.08
C ARG A 83 11.83 -11.38 -13.76
N VAL A 84 10.52 -11.64 -13.83
CA VAL A 84 9.68 -11.83 -12.65
C VAL A 84 9.12 -13.25 -12.61
N GLN A 85 8.98 -13.77 -11.39
CA GLN A 85 8.24 -14.99 -11.13
C GLN A 85 6.83 -14.62 -10.67
N LEU A 86 5.84 -15.33 -11.18
CA LEU A 86 4.45 -15.11 -10.82
C LEU A 86 4.09 -15.98 -9.62
N ASP A 87 3.61 -15.34 -8.57
CA ASP A 87 2.98 -16.01 -7.44
C ASP A 87 1.50 -16.27 -7.77
N LEU A 88 1.11 -17.53 -7.89
CA LEU A 88 -0.24 -17.94 -8.25
C LEU A 88 -1.09 -18.34 -7.03
N ASP A 89 -0.60 -18.20 -5.80
CA ASP A 89 -1.31 -18.64 -4.61
C ASP A 89 -2.60 -17.83 -4.39
N GLY A 90 -3.72 -18.43 -4.80
CA GLY A 90 -5.08 -17.88 -4.63
C GLY A 90 -5.42 -16.66 -5.49
N LYS A 91 -4.54 -16.27 -6.42
CA LYS A 91 -4.71 -15.08 -7.29
C LYS A 91 -4.96 -15.48 -8.74
N SER A 92 -5.66 -14.62 -9.47
CA SER A 92 -5.75 -14.75 -10.92
C SER A 92 -4.40 -14.43 -11.57
N ILE A 93 -4.08 -15.08 -12.70
CA ILE A 93 -2.84 -14.84 -13.45
C ILE A 93 -2.69 -13.34 -13.79
N GLU A 94 -3.79 -12.65 -14.11
CA GLU A 94 -3.79 -11.21 -14.41
C GLU A 94 -3.40 -10.37 -13.19
N GLU A 95 -3.96 -10.68 -12.01
CA GLU A 95 -3.63 -9.98 -10.76
C GLU A 95 -2.17 -10.20 -10.36
N SER A 96 -1.69 -11.45 -10.41
CA SER A 96 -0.30 -11.81 -10.12
C SER A 96 0.69 -11.16 -11.09
N ALA A 97 0.40 -11.20 -12.40
CA ALA A 97 1.25 -10.56 -13.41
C ALA A 97 1.28 -9.05 -13.24
N ARG A 98 0.15 -8.43 -12.87
CA ARG A 98 0.09 -7.00 -12.56
C ARG A 98 0.93 -6.67 -11.32
N GLU A 99 0.77 -7.39 -10.22
CA GLU A 99 1.54 -7.15 -9.00
C GLU A 99 3.05 -7.32 -9.23
N ALA A 100 3.46 -8.41 -9.88
CA ALA A 100 4.86 -8.66 -10.22
C ALA A 100 5.45 -7.55 -11.10
N ARG A 101 4.69 -7.07 -12.09
CA ARG A 101 5.09 -5.96 -12.97
C ARG A 101 5.29 -4.66 -12.20
N TYR A 102 4.32 -4.28 -11.38
CA TYR A 102 4.43 -3.04 -10.60
C TYR A 102 5.54 -3.13 -9.55
N GLY A 103 5.74 -4.29 -8.92
CA GLY A 103 6.85 -4.53 -7.99
C GLY A 103 8.23 -4.46 -8.67
N ALA A 104 8.36 -4.94 -9.91
CA ALA A 104 9.59 -4.80 -10.69
C ALA A 104 9.86 -3.33 -11.06
N LEU A 105 8.85 -2.61 -11.56
CA LEU A 105 8.95 -1.19 -11.89
C LEU A 105 9.33 -0.33 -10.68
N GLN A 106 8.86 -0.69 -9.49
CA GLN A 106 9.09 0.08 -8.26
C GLN A 106 10.58 0.19 -7.93
N ARG A 107 11.37 -0.83 -8.26
CA ARG A 107 12.82 -0.86 -8.02
C ARG A 107 13.59 0.22 -8.79
N HIS A 108 12.98 0.74 -9.85
CA HIS A 108 13.61 1.69 -10.78
C HIS A 108 13.19 3.14 -10.56
N VAL A 109 12.23 3.39 -9.67
CA VAL A 109 11.63 4.71 -9.44
C VAL A 109 11.93 5.18 -8.02
N GLN A 110 12.64 6.30 -7.92
CA GLN A 110 12.99 6.94 -6.65
C GLN A 110 12.20 8.23 -6.43
N GLN A 111 12.48 8.91 -5.32
CA GLN A 111 11.90 10.21 -5.04
C GLN A 111 12.26 11.23 -6.11
N GLY A 112 11.23 11.87 -6.69
CA GLY A 112 11.38 12.83 -7.78
C GLY A 112 11.44 12.20 -9.17
N ASP A 113 11.32 10.87 -9.30
CA ASP A 113 11.21 10.21 -10.60
C ASP A 113 9.76 10.12 -11.09
N ILE A 114 9.59 9.96 -12.40
CA ILE A 114 8.30 9.74 -13.06
C ILE A 114 8.26 8.35 -13.71
N LEU A 115 7.19 7.60 -13.45
CA LEU A 115 6.85 6.39 -14.17
C LEU A 115 5.81 6.70 -15.27
N LEU A 116 6.15 6.43 -16.52
CA LEU A 116 5.26 6.52 -17.67
C LEU A 116 4.63 5.18 -17.99
N THR A 117 3.34 5.22 -18.31
CA THR A 117 2.58 4.06 -18.78
C THR A 117 1.75 4.40 -20.01
N GLY A 118 1.63 3.45 -20.94
CA GLY A 118 0.96 3.63 -22.23
C GLY A 118 -0.56 3.49 -22.21
N GLN A 119 -1.24 3.76 -21.07
CA GLN A 119 -2.70 3.67 -21.05
C GLN A 119 -3.34 4.83 -21.81
N HIS A 120 -4.42 4.53 -22.51
CA HIS A 120 -5.14 5.45 -23.40
C HIS A 120 -6.66 5.50 -23.14
N SER A 121 -7.40 6.27 -23.95
CA SER A 121 -8.83 6.52 -23.69
C SER A 121 -9.70 5.26 -23.77
N ASP A 122 -9.37 4.29 -24.62
CA ASP A 122 -10.06 2.99 -24.62
C ASP A 122 -9.82 2.19 -23.32
N ASP A 123 -8.61 2.25 -22.73
CA ASP A 123 -8.39 1.64 -21.42
C ASP A 123 -9.22 2.33 -20.33
N GLN A 124 -9.44 3.64 -20.48
CA GLN A 124 -10.31 4.41 -19.59
C GLN A 124 -11.77 3.97 -19.72
N LEU A 125 -12.25 3.75 -20.94
CA LEU A 125 -13.57 3.17 -21.24
C LEU A 125 -13.73 1.80 -20.57
N GLU A 126 -12.75 0.91 -20.76
CA GLU A 126 -12.74 -0.42 -20.15
C GLU A 126 -12.79 -0.34 -18.62
N THR A 127 -11.92 0.49 -18.03
CA THR A 127 -11.84 0.67 -16.57
C THR A 127 -13.14 1.22 -16.00
N PHE A 128 -13.75 2.19 -16.68
CA PHE A 128 -15.04 2.75 -16.30
C PHE A 128 -16.16 1.71 -16.33
N LEU A 129 -16.27 0.94 -17.41
CA LEU A 129 -17.29 -0.10 -17.55
C LEU A 129 -17.10 -1.23 -16.54
N LEU A 130 -15.86 -1.62 -16.23
CA LEU A 130 -15.54 -2.58 -15.17
C LEU A 130 -15.94 -2.04 -13.79
N ALA A 131 -15.67 -0.76 -13.51
CA ALA A 131 -16.09 -0.12 -12.26
C ALA A 131 -17.62 -0.06 -12.15
N LEU A 132 -18.31 0.26 -13.25
CA LEU A 132 -19.76 0.30 -13.34
C LEU A 132 -20.38 -1.10 -13.12
N LYS A 133 -19.85 -2.14 -13.78
CA LYS A 133 -20.25 -3.55 -13.59
C LYS A 133 -20.17 -3.96 -12.12
N ARG A 134 -19.14 -3.50 -11.40
CA ARG A 134 -18.95 -3.77 -9.96
C ARG A 134 -19.87 -2.96 -9.04
N GLY A 135 -20.67 -2.03 -9.55
CA GLY A 135 -21.49 -1.13 -8.75
C GLY A 135 -20.66 -0.12 -7.96
N SER A 136 -19.52 0.32 -8.52
CA SER A 136 -18.62 1.26 -7.84
C SER A 136 -19.25 2.66 -7.72
N GLY A 137 -18.97 3.36 -6.62
CA GLY A 137 -19.35 4.76 -6.45
C GLY A 137 -18.45 5.74 -7.21
N PRO A 138 -18.60 7.06 -7.01
CA PRO A 138 -17.86 8.09 -7.75
C PRO A 138 -16.35 7.87 -7.74
N LYS A 139 -15.72 7.61 -6.57
CA LYS A 139 -14.30 7.25 -6.50
C LYS A 139 -13.85 6.13 -7.45
N GLY A 140 -14.68 5.10 -7.63
CA GLY A 140 -14.35 4.00 -8.55
C GLY A 140 -14.65 4.33 -10.02
N LEU A 141 -15.68 5.16 -10.25
CA LEU A 141 -16.04 5.65 -11.58
C LEU A 141 -15.10 6.75 -12.09
N SER A 142 -14.29 7.35 -11.23
CA SER A 142 -13.16 8.21 -11.62
C SER A 142 -12.10 7.50 -12.46
N ALA A 143 -12.17 6.16 -12.59
CA ALA A 143 -11.30 5.34 -13.42
C ALA A 143 -9.80 5.65 -13.18
N MET A 144 -9.00 5.86 -14.23
CA MET A 144 -7.58 6.21 -14.07
C MET A 144 -7.38 7.73 -14.09
N ALA A 145 -6.56 8.24 -13.18
CA ALA A 145 -6.07 9.62 -13.22
C ALA A 145 -4.92 9.77 -14.24
N GLN A 146 -4.77 10.95 -14.83
CA GLN A 146 -3.65 11.24 -15.74
C GLN A 146 -2.30 11.22 -15.00
N ALA A 147 -2.26 11.77 -13.78
CA ALA A 147 -1.11 11.72 -12.90
C ALA A 147 -1.55 11.33 -11.49
N MET A 148 -0.74 10.54 -10.79
CA MET A 148 -1.00 10.15 -9.40
C MET A 148 0.30 9.86 -8.64
N PRO A 149 0.34 10.09 -7.31
CA PRO A 149 1.42 9.59 -6.47
C PRO A 149 1.61 8.08 -6.66
N TRP A 150 2.86 7.64 -6.76
CA TRP A 150 3.18 6.23 -6.98
C TRP A 150 4.48 5.83 -6.28
N HIS A 151 4.35 5.14 -5.15
CA HIS A 151 5.47 4.84 -4.24
C HIS A 151 6.26 6.12 -3.91
N GLN A 152 7.55 6.15 -4.25
CA GLN A 152 8.40 7.32 -4.03
C GLN A 152 8.30 8.35 -5.17
N GLY A 153 7.78 7.97 -6.33
CA GLY A 153 7.69 8.83 -7.52
C GLY A 153 6.25 9.20 -7.88
N THR A 154 6.08 9.59 -9.14
CA THR A 154 4.76 9.92 -9.73
C THR A 154 4.49 9.02 -10.94
N LEU A 155 3.30 8.43 -11.03
CA LEU A 155 2.87 7.71 -12.22
C LEU A 155 2.08 8.65 -13.13
N ILE A 156 2.47 8.74 -14.40
CA ILE A 156 1.81 9.56 -15.42
C ILE A 156 1.40 8.69 -16.61
N ARG A 157 0.22 8.99 -17.17
CA ARG A 157 -0.40 8.37 -18.34
C ARG A 157 -0.56 9.42 -19.45
N PRO A 158 0.50 9.71 -20.23
CA PRO A 158 0.49 10.84 -21.14
C PRO A 158 -0.53 10.69 -22.28
N LEU A 159 -0.87 9.44 -22.64
CA LEU A 159 -1.76 9.12 -23.75
C LEU A 159 -3.21 8.86 -23.31
N LEU A 160 -3.57 9.14 -22.04
CA LEU A 160 -4.89 8.80 -21.49
C LEU A 160 -6.06 9.40 -22.26
N MET A 161 -5.80 10.49 -23.01
CA MET A 161 -6.80 11.22 -23.79
C MET A 161 -6.69 10.97 -25.31
N ALA A 162 -5.72 10.16 -25.73
CA ALA A 162 -5.60 9.70 -27.10
C ALA A 162 -6.48 8.46 -27.33
N SER A 163 -7.04 8.32 -28.53
CA SER A 163 -7.69 7.06 -28.93
C SER A 163 -6.67 6.04 -29.37
N ARG A 164 -7.02 4.75 -29.27
CA ARG A 164 -6.20 3.68 -29.85
C ARG A 164 -5.97 3.87 -31.35
N ASP A 165 -6.99 4.36 -32.07
CA ASP A 165 -6.89 4.61 -33.52
C ASP A 165 -5.85 5.69 -33.83
N ASP A 166 -5.78 6.76 -33.03
CA ASP A 166 -4.76 7.81 -33.18
C ASP A 166 -3.35 7.27 -32.92
N ILE A 167 -3.21 6.40 -31.90
CA ILE A 167 -1.95 5.75 -31.54
C ILE A 167 -1.48 4.85 -32.69
N GLU A 168 -2.33 3.96 -33.18
CA GLU A 168 -2.01 3.05 -34.28
C GLU A 168 -1.70 3.81 -35.57
N HIS A 169 -2.49 4.85 -35.90
CA HIS A 169 -2.24 5.68 -37.06
C HIS A 169 -0.89 6.41 -36.97
N ALA A 170 -0.56 6.96 -35.79
CA ALA A 170 0.71 7.62 -35.57
C ALA A 170 1.90 6.66 -35.62
N ALA A 171 1.76 5.46 -35.04
CA ALA A 171 2.78 4.41 -35.08
C ALA A 171 3.06 3.96 -36.53
N LYS A 172 2.01 3.72 -37.32
CA LYS A 172 2.13 3.36 -38.75
C LYS A 172 2.79 4.47 -39.57
N LYS A 173 2.38 5.72 -39.36
CA LYS A 173 2.99 6.88 -40.04
C LYS A 173 4.48 7.05 -39.69
N ALA A 174 4.85 6.67 -38.47
CA ALA A 174 6.20 6.68 -37.98
C ALA A 174 7.00 5.41 -38.34
N GLN A 175 6.40 4.47 -39.07
CA GLN A 175 7.01 3.19 -39.46
C GLN A 175 7.57 2.42 -38.25
N LEU A 176 6.85 2.44 -37.13
CA LEU A 176 7.22 1.69 -35.94
C LEU A 176 6.72 0.26 -36.08
N ASP A 177 7.61 -0.70 -35.83
CA ASP A 177 7.23 -2.09 -35.57
C ASP A 177 6.89 -2.27 -34.07
N TRP A 178 5.94 -3.17 -33.77
CA TRP A 178 5.55 -3.50 -32.40
C TRP A 178 5.23 -4.99 -32.25
N VAL A 179 5.24 -5.45 -31.01
CA VAL A 179 4.82 -6.81 -30.63
C VAL A 179 3.31 -6.86 -30.46
N GLU A 180 2.69 -7.93 -30.96
CA GLU A 180 1.29 -8.28 -30.68
C GLU A 180 1.23 -9.51 -29.76
N ASP A 181 0.71 -9.31 -28.54
CA ASP A 181 0.52 -10.39 -27.59
C ASP A 181 -0.82 -11.11 -27.86
N GLU A 182 -0.74 -12.40 -28.19
CA GLU A 182 -1.87 -13.28 -28.52
C GLU A 182 -2.92 -13.36 -27.41
N SER A 183 -2.52 -13.18 -26.14
CA SER A 183 -3.44 -13.25 -25.00
C SER A 183 -4.46 -12.10 -24.98
N ASN A 184 -4.20 -11.01 -25.71
CA ASN A 184 -5.12 -9.88 -25.84
C ASN A 184 -6.42 -10.22 -26.59
N LEU A 185 -6.48 -11.38 -27.26
CA LEU A 185 -7.67 -11.84 -27.99
C LEU A 185 -8.58 -12.72 -27.12
N ASP A 186 -8.14 -13.12 -25.93
CA ASP A 186 -8.90 -14.03 -25.08
C ASP A 186 -10.06 -13.33 -24.36
N THR A 187 -11.26 -13.44 -24.93
CA THR A 187 -12.49 -12.81 -24.42
C THR A 187 -13.05 -13.47 -23.16
N ARG A 188 -12.42 -14.53 -22.62
CA ARG A 188 -12.78 -15.05 -21.28
C ARG A 188 -12.50 -14.03 -20.19
N PHE A 189 -11.53 -13.14 -20.41
CA PHE A 189 -11.23 -12.03 -19.51
C PHE A 189 -12.18 -10.86 -19.76
N ASP A 190 -12.81 -10.35 -18.69
CA ASP A 190 -13.81 -9.26 -18.77
C ASP A 190 -13.30 -8.04 -19.56
N ARG A 191 -12.03 -7.71 -19.40
CA ARG A 191 -11.41 -6.56 -20.08
C ARG A 191 -11.36 -6.77 -21.60
N ASN A 192 -10.92 -7.94 -22.05
CA ASN A 192 -10.91 -8.31 -23.46
C ASN A 192 -12.33 -8.44 -24.03
N PHE A 193 -13.29 -8.97 -23.26
CA PHE A 193 -14.69 -8.99 -23.65
C PHE A 193 -15.23 -7.57 -23.90
N ILE A 194 -14.97 -6.63 -22.98
CA ILE A 194 -15.38 -5.23 -23.16
C ILE A 194 -14.73 -4.64 -24.41
N ARG A 195 -13.43 -4.83 -24.60
CA ARG A 195 -12.67 -4.32 -25.76
C ARG A 195 -13.21 -4.82 -27.09
N HIS A 196 -13.48 -6.12 -27.20
CA HIS A 196 -13.81 -6.77 -28.48
C HIS A 196 -15.30 -6.87 -28.78
N GLN A 197 -16.15 -6.93 -27.77
CA GLN A 197 -17.60 -7.17 -27.95
C GLN A 197 -18.46 -5.96 -27.58
N VAL A 198 -18.09 -5.19 -26.56
CA VAL A 198 -18.93 -4.09 -26.04
C VAL A 198 -18.53 -2.75 -26.63
N ALA A 199 -17.26 -2.38 -26.53
CA ALA A 199 -16.74 -1.10 -26.98
C ALA A 199 -17.02 -0.81 -28.48
N PRO A 200 -16.91 -1.77 -29.42
CA PRO A 200 -17.19 -1.51 -30.83
C PRO A 200 -18.64 -1.13 -31.08
N VAL A 201 -19.59 -1.83 -30.44
CA VAL A 201 -21.03 -1.55 -30.55
C VAL A 201 -21.35 -0.17 -29.98
N LEU A 202 -20.75 0.18 -28.83
CA LEU A 202 -20.91 1.51 -28.22
C LEU A 202 -20.36 2.61 -29.11
N LYS A 203 -19.16 2.45 -29.67
CA LYS A 203 -18.54 3.42 -30.60
C LYS A 203 -19.34 3.58 -31.87
N GLN A 204 -19.88 2.50 -32.42
CA GLN A 204 -20.72 2.55 -33.63
C GLN A 204 -22.00 3.35 -33.40
N ARG A 205 -22.66 3.17 -32.25
CA ARG A 205 -23.89 3.89 -31.91
C ARG A 205 -23.62 5.32 -31.43
N TRP A 206 -22.54 5.51 -30.67
CA TRP A 206 -22.14 6.78 -30.05
C TRP A 206 -20.65 7.04 -30.33
N PRO A 207 -20.32 7.70 -31.45
CA PRO A 207 -18.92 7.91 -31.87
C PRO A 207 -18.06 8.63 -30.81
N HIS A 208 -18.66 9.46 -29.97
CA HIS A 208 -17.99 10.23 -28.91
C HIS A 208 -18.17 9.62 -27.51
N ILE A 209 -18.38 8.30 -27.41
CA ILE A 209 -18.59 7.63 -26.11
C ILE A 209 -17.34 7.73 -25.21
N HIS A 210 -16.15 7.68 -25.79
CA HIS A 210 -14.88 7.77 -25.06
C HIS A 210 -14.72 9.14 -24.36
N THR A 211 -14.95 10.25 -25.08
CA THR A 211 -14.91 11.59 -24.47
C THR A 211 -16.00 11.78 -23.42
N SER A 212 -17.19 11.20 -23.64
CA SER A 212 -18.30 11.29 -22.69
C SER A 212 -18.01 10.54 -21.38
N ILE A 213 -17.42 9.35 -21.48
CA ILE A 213 -16.99 8.58 -20.31
C ILE A 213 -15.82 9.25 -19.61
N GLN A 214 -14.86 9.78 -20.36
CA GLN A 214 -13.74 10.49 -19.78
C GLN A 214 -14.20 11.71 -18.96
N ARG A 215 -15.06 12.56 -19.53
CA ARG A 215 -15.68 13.67 -18.81
C ARG A 215 -16.46 13.20 -17.57
N SER A 216 -17.14 12.06 -17.66
CA SER A 216 -17.86 11.50 -16.51
C SER A 216 -16.90 11.05 -15.40
N ALA A 217 -15.76 10.46 -15.76
CA ALA A 217 -14.71 10.07 -14.82
C ALA A 217 -14.05 11.29 -14.17
N GLU A 218 -13.77 12.34 -14.94
CA GLU A 218 -13.26 13.63 -14.45
C GLU A 218 -14.23 14.28 -13.46
N LEU A 219 -15.51 14.38 -13.82
CA LEU A 219 -16.55 14.90 -12.92
C LEU A 219 -16.63 14.08 -11.63
N CYS A 220 -16.56 12.74 -11.71
CA CYS A 220 -16.53 11.90 -10.51
C CYS A 220 -15.29 12.17 -9.65
N ALA A 221 -14.12 12.37 -10.27
CA ALA A 221 -12.88 12.69 -9.55
C ALA A 221 -12.95 14.07 -8.88
N GLU A 222 -13.50 15.08 -9.56
CA GLU A 222 -13.73 16.41 -9.00
C GLU A 222 -14.67 16.36 -7.79
N GLN A 223 -15.77 15.62 -7.88
CA GLN A 223 -16.69 15.47 -6.74
C GLN A 223 -16.01 14.80 -5.53
N GLU A 224 -15.18 13.78 -5.75
CA GLU A 224 -14.41 13.17 -4.65
C GLU A 224 -13.38 14.13 -4.07
N ALA A 225 -12.69 14.92 -4.89
CA ALA A 225 -11.74 15.92 -4.42
C ALA A 225 -12.42 17.00 -3.55
N VAL A 226 -13.60 17.48 -3.97
CA VAL A 226 -14.40 18.42 -3.16
C VAL A 226 -14.84 17.77 -1.84
N LEU A 227 -15.26 16.51 -1.85
CA LEU A 227 -15.60 15.79 -0.62
C LEU A 227 -14.41 15.62 0.31
N GLU A 228 -13.23 15.33 -0.24
CA GLU A 228 -11.98 15.24 0.52
C GLU A 228 -11.63 16.59 1.15
N GLU A 229 -11.70 17.69 0.39
CA GLU A 229 -11.47 19.06 0.88
C GLU A 229 -12.41 19.43 2.05
N LEU A 230 -13.71 19.19 1.89
CA LEU A 230 -14.73 19.54 2.88
C LEU A 230 -14.65 18.72 4.17
N LEU A 231 -14.10 17.51 4.11
CA LEU A 231 -14.06 16.57 5.25
C LEU A 231 -12.67 16.41 5.86
N LEU A 232 -11.62 16.95 5.26
CA LEU A 232 -10.24 16.78 5.71
C LEU A 232 -10.03 17.23 7.16
N ALA A 233 -10.44 18.45 7.50
CA ALA A 233 -10.31 18.97 8.87
C ALA A 233 -11.05 18.08 9.88
N ARG A 234 -12.26 17.60 9.52
CA ARG A 234 -13.04 16.69 10.37
C ARG A 234 -12.36 15.34 10.55
N LEU A 235 -11.74 14.79 9.50
CA LEU A 235 -10.97 13.56 9.60
C LEU A 235 -9.78 13.75 10.55
N GLN A 236 -9.06 14.86 10.42
CA GLN A 236 -7.91 15.20 11.26
C GLN A 236 -8.30 15.31 12.74
N ASP A 237 -9.42 15.98 13.05
CA ASP A 237 -9.92 16.12 14.43
C ASP A 237 -10.30 14.77 15.07
N LEU A 238 -10.78 13.82 14.27
CA LEU A 238 -11.19 12.50 14.75
C LEU A 238 -10.01 11.54 14.91
N ARG A 239 -8.89 11.80 14.23
CA ARG A 239 -7.71 10.94 14.18
C ARG A 239 -6.77 11.25 15.34
N ALA A 240 -6.26 10.21 15.99
CA ALA A 240 -5.21 10.34 17.00
C ALA A 240 -3.82 10.21 16.36
N SER A 241 -2.78 10.53 17.14
CA SER A 241 -1.38 10.39 16.72
C SER A 241 -0.98 8.94 16.36
N ASP A 242 -1.67 7.95 16.92
CA ASP A 242 -1.50 6.53 16.61
C ASP A 242 -2.24 6.08 15.32
N GLY A 243 -2.86 7.02 14.60
CA GLY A 243 -3.60 6.78 13.36
C GLY A 243 -5.02 6.22 13.56
N SER A 244 -5.45 6.00 14.79
CA SER A 244 -6.78 5.47 15.09
C SER A 244 -7.87 6.54 14.97
N LEU A 245 -9.11 6.12 14.73
CA LEU A 245 -10.25 7.00 14.48
C LEU A 245 -11.27 6.97 15.64
N SER A 246 -11.68 8.13 16.13
CA SER A 246 -12.65 8.26 17.24
C SER A 246 -14.04 7.76 16.87
N ILE A 247 -14.55 6.75 17.59
CA ILE A 247 -15.91 6.22 17.38
C ILE A 247 -16.96 7.23 17.85
N ASP A 248 -16.75 7.90 18.98
CA ASP A 248 -17.74 8.82 19.53
C ASP A 248 -17.87 10.08 18.68
N GLY A 249 -16.76 10.61 18.17
CA GLY A 249 -16.81 11.72 17.22
C GLY A 249 -17.43 11.33 15.87
N MET A 250 -17.16 10.11 15.39
CA MET A 250 -17.82 9.56 14.20
C MET A 250 -19.34 9.37 14.42
N ARG A 251 -19.77 8.97 15.62
CA ARG A 251 -21.19 8.74 15.96
C ARG A 251 -22.05 9.99 15.78
N GLN A 252 -21.46 11.18 16.03
CA GLN A 252 -22.13 12.48 15.85
C GLN A 252 -22.35 12.83 14.38
N GLN A 253 -21.68 12.15 13.45
CA GLN A 253 -21.80 12.39 12.01
C GLN A 253 -22.99 11.63 11.42
N SER A 254 -23.55 12.13 10.33
CA SER A 254 -24.53 11.37 9.54
C SER A 254 -23.89 10.10 8.97
N GLU A 255 -24.71 9.09 8.65
CA GLU A 255 -24.21 7.83 8.09
C GLU A 255 -23.38 8.04 6.81
N ARG A 256 -23.82 8.93 5.92
CA ARG A 256 -23.11 9.25 4.66
C ARG A 256 -21.71 9.81 4.94
N VAL A 257 -21.62 10.75 5.88
CA VAL A 257 -20.34 11.35 6.28
C VAL A 257 -19.44 10.33 6.97
N ARG A 258 -19.98 9.48 7.86
CA ARG A 258 -19.21 8.38 8.47
C ARG A 258 -18.60 7.47 7.42
N MET A 259 -19.38 7.06 6.42
CA MET A 259 -18.88 6.17 5.37
C MET A 259 -17.79 6.85 4.54
N GLN A 260 -17.89 8.14 4.25
CA GLN A 260 -16.84 8.86 3.52
C GLN A 260 -15.57 9.02 4.38
N LEU A 261 -15.70 9.37 5.67
CA LEU A 261 -14.57 9.46 6.59
C LEU A 261 -13.83 8.12 6.74
N LEU A 262 -14.56 6.99 6.78
CA LEU A 262 -13.93 5.66 6.76
C LEU A 262 -13.16 5.40 5.47
N ARG A 263 -13.69 5.82 4.30
CA ARG A 263 -12.97 5.69 3.03
C ARG A 263 -11.69 6.50 3.04
N MET A 264 -11.75 7.77 3.45
CA MET A 264 -10.59 8.65 3.52
C MET A 264 -9.54 8.09 4.48
N TRP A 265 -9.94 7.66 5.67
CA TRP A 265 -9.05 7.05 6.66
C TRP A 265 -8.32 5.80 6.15
N LEU A 266 -9.03 4.92 5.44
CA LEU A 266 -8.43 3.72 4.85
C LEU A 266 -7.53 4.04 3.63
N ALA A 267 -7.89 5.06 2.85
CA ALA A 267 -7.10 5.52 1.72
C ALA A 267 -5.75 6.12 2.16
N GLU A 268 -5.73 6.90 3.24
CA GLU A 268 -4.49 7.43 3.83
C GLU A 268 -3.54 6.32 4.29
N ALA A 269 -4.09 5.21 4.77
CA ALA A 269 -3.33 4.03 5.18
C ALA A 269 -2.96 3.10 4.00
N ALA A 270 -3.14 3.54 2.75
CA ALA A 270 -2.92 2.77 1.53
C ALA A 270 -3.64 1.40 1.49
N ILE A 271 -4.73 1.24 2.25
CA ILE A 271 -5.50 0.00 2.30
C ILE A 271 -6.36 -0.09 1.03
N ARG A 272 -6.38 -1.28 0.40
CA ARG A 272 -7.28 -1.57 -0.74
C ARG A 272 -8.72 -1.23 -0.35
N MET A 273 -9.32 -0.30 -1.09
CA MET A 273 -10.62 0.27 -0.75
C MET A 273 -11.70 -0.82 -0.59
N PRO A 274 -12.33 -0.96 0.59
CA PRO A 274 -13.35 -1.97 0.81
C PRO A 274 -14.66 -1.66 0.09
N SER A 275 -15.49 -2.70 -0.07
CA SER A 275 -16.85 -2.55 -0.59
C SER A 275 -17.73 -1.72 0.36
N ARG A 276 -18.83 -1.17 -0.15
CA ARG A 276 -19.84 -0.49 0.68
C ARG A 276 -20.37 -1.41 1.79
N ALA A 277 -20.52 -2.71 1.52
CA ALA A 277 -20.94 -3.69 2.51
C ALA A 277 -19.90 -3.80 3.63
N HIS A 278 -18.61 -3.92 3.30
CA HIS A 278 -17.53 -3.95 4.30
C HIS A 278 -17.48 -2.68 5.15
N LEU A 279 -17.61 -1.48 4.56
CA LEU A 279 -17.66 -0.23 5.32
C LEU A 279 -18.85 -0.18 6.31
N THR A 280 -19.98 -0.73 5.89
CA THR A 280 -21.16 -0.87 6.76
C THR A 280 -20.87 -1.84 7.92
N LEU A 281 -20.21 -2.96 7.66
CA LEU A 281 -19.81 -3.93 8.68
C LEU A 281 -18.78 -3.35 9.66
N ILE A 282 -17.81 -2.54 9.20
CA ILE A 282 -16.89 -1.82 10.09
C ILE A 282 -17.67 -1.03 11.13
N TRP A 283 -18.68 -0.28 10.69
CA TRP A 283 -19.46 0.52 11.64
C TRP A 283 -20.36 -0.34 12.53
N GLN A 284 -21.16 -1.22 11.93
CA GLN A 284 -22.19 -1.97 12.66
C GLN A 284 -21.63 -3.07 13.56
N GLN A 285 -20.63 -3.82 13.09
CA GLN A 285 -20.12 -4.99 13.80
C GLN A 285 -18.83 -4.72 14.58
N VAL A 286 -18.05 -3.69 14.23
CA VAL A 286 -16.81 -3.34 14.95
C VAL A 286 -17.03 -2.11 15.82
N ALA A 287 -17.40 -0.97 15.23
CA ALA A 287 -17.53 0.29 15.96
C ALA A 287 -18.68 0.28 16.98
N LEU A 288 -19.81 -0.35 16.64
CA LEU A 288 -20.99 -0.45 17.50
C LEU A 288 -21.07 -1.75 18.32
N ALA A 289 -20.04 -2.59 18.29
CA ALA A 289 -19.99 -3.81 19.09
C ALA A 289 -20.21 -3.55 20.59
N VAL A 290 -20.58 -4.57 21.35
CA VAL A 290 -20.64 -4.46 22.82
C VAL A 290 -19.23 -4.21 23.37
N ARG A 291 -19.10 -3.43 24.46
CA ARG A 291 -17.78 -3.00 25.00
C ARG A 291 -16.82 -4.16 25.29
N ASP A 292 -17.32 -5.32 25.70
CA ASP A 292 -16.50 -6.50 26.04
C ASP A 292 -16.23 -7.42 24.84
N ALA A 293 -16.82 -7.13 23.68
CA ALA A 293 -16.51 -7.85 22.46
C ALA A 293 -15.15 -7.38 21.91
N ASN A 294 -14.37 -8.31 21.36
CA ASN A 294 -13.15 -8.02 20.62
C ASN A 294 -13.38 -8.29 19.12
N PRO A 295 -14.24 -7.49 18.45
CA PRO A 295 -14.59 -7.71 17.05
C PRO A 295 -13.36 -7.52 16.15
N ILE A 296 -13.23 -8.40 15.18
CA ILE A 296 -12.19 -8.36 14.16
C ILE A 296 -12.90 -8.48 12.82
N LEU A 297 -12.77 -7.48 11.97
CA LEU A 297 -13.19 -7.57 10.58
C LEU A 297 -11.94 -7.66 9.69
N ASN A 298 -11.75 -8.80 9.03
CA ASN A 298 -10.65 -9.01 8.11
C ASN A 298 -10.99 -8.46 6.72
N LEU A 299 -10.14 -7.59 6.17
CA LEU A 299 -10.24 -6.99 4.85
C LEU A 299 -9.17 -7.51 3.88
N GLY A 300 -8.62 -8.69 4.15
CA GLY A 300 -7.54 -9.33 3.39
C GLY A 300 -6.17 -8.91 3.92
N GLN A 301 -5.70 -7.71 3.54
CA GLN A 301 -4.37 -7.21 3.89
C GLN A 301 -4.32 -6.46 5.23
N CYS A 302 -5.49 -6.20 5.83
CA CYS A 302 -5.59 -5.55 7.13
C CYS A 302 -6.81 -6.06 7.89
N GLU A 303 -6.78 -5.85 9.20
CA GLU A 303 -7.88 -6.10 10.11
C GLU A 303 -8.35 -4.78 10.69
N ILE A 304 -9.67 -4.59 10.75
CA ILE A 304 -10.28 -3.49 11.48
C ILE A 304 -10.68 -3.98 12.85
N ARG A 305 -10.14 -3.32 13.87
CA ARG A 305 -10.34 -3.67 15.28
C ARG A 305 -10.81 -2.45 16.07
N ARG A 306 -11.41 -2.70 17.23
CA ARG A 306 -11.84 -1.66 18.17
C ARG A 306 -11.10 -1.79 19.50
N PHE A 307 -10.67 -0.65 20.03
CA PHE A 307 -10.12 -0.55 21.37
C PHE A 307 -10.38 0.86 21.92
N GLU A 308 -10.76 0.98 23.19
CA GLU A 308 -10.99 2.27 23.90
C GLU A 308 -11.79 3.33 23.11
N GLN A 309 -12.94 2.96 22.53
CA GLN A 309 -13.79 3.86 21.72
C GLN A 309 -13.09 4.40 20.45
N ARG A 310 -12.12 3.67 19.91
CA ARG A 310 -11.42 4.00 18.67
C ARG A 310 -11.37 2.81 17.72
N LEU A 311 -11.35 3.10 16.43
CA LEU A 311 -11.11 2.14 15.36
C LEU A 311 -9.64 2.14 14.96
N TYR A 312 -9.09 0.94 14.81
CA TYR A 312 -7.71 0.71 14.41
C TYR A 312 -7.71 -0.12 13.13
N HIS A 313 -6.84 0.24 12.19
CA HIS A 313 -6.42 -0.69 11.14
C HIS A 313 -5.14 -1.37 11.62
N VAL A 314 -5.11 -2.70 11.54
CA VAL A 314 -4.00 -3.52 12.00
C VAL A 314 -3.57 -4.39 10.84
N VAL A 315 -2.35 -4.21 10.35
CA VAL A 315 -1.76 -5.09 9.34
C VAL A 315 -1.36 -6.40 10.03
N PRO A 316 -1.70 -7.58 9.48
CA PRO A 316 -1.24 -8.86 10.02
C PRO A 316 0.29 -8.87 10.17
N GLN A 317 0.78 -9.36 11.31
CA GLN A 317 2.20 -9.36 11.65
C GLN A 317 2.66 -10.81 11.89
N LEU A 318 3.96 -11.06 11.81
CA LEU A 318 4.50 -12.41 12.05
C LEU A 318 4.23 -12.83 13.50
N GLU A 319 3.99 -14.13 13.70
CA GLU A 319 3.86 -14.68 15.05
C GLU A 319 5.25 -14.73 15.71
N VAL A 320 5.38 -14.04 16.86
CA VAL A 320 6.64 -13.94 17.62
C VAL A 320 6.56 -14.63 18.98
N THR A 321 5.46 -15.32 19.27
CA THR A 321 5.20 -15.97 20.57
C THR A 321 6.20 -17.07 20.90
N SER A 322 6.73 -17.77 19.90
CA SER A 322 7.75 -18.81 20.06
C SER A 322 9.16 -18.25 20.24
N TRP A 323 9.36 -16.95 19.96
CA TRP A 323 10.67 -16.32 20.07
C TRP A 323 11.02 -16.05 21.53
N GLN A 324 12.27 -16.36 21.87
CA GLN A 324 12.86 -16.05 23.15
C GLN A 324 14.36 -15.82 23.00
N SER A 325 14.94 -14.93 23.80
CA SER A 325 16.38 -14.67 23.77
C SER A 325 16.88 -14.23 25.15
N PRO A 326 18.11 -14.60 25.54
CA PRO A 326 18.74 -14.02 26.73
C PRO A 326 18.91 -12.50 26.55
N LEU A 327 18.82 -11.77 27.66
CA LEU A 327 19.07 -10.35 27.75
C LEU A 327 20.33 -10.12 28.60
N PHE A 328 21.31 -9.42 28.04
CA PHE A 328 22.56 -9.11 28.74
C PHE A 328 22.64 -7.62 29.03
N ALA A 329 23.14 -7.26 30.22
CA ALA A 329 23.42 -5.87 30.57
C ALA A 329 24.43 -5.26 29.59
N GLU A 330 24.23 -3.97 29.29
CA GLU A 330 25.04 -3.17 28.36
C GLU A 330 25.08 -3.67 26.90
N GLN A 331 24.22 -4.62 26.53
CA GLN A 331 24.12 -5.13 25.17
C GLN A 331 22.72 -4.90 24.61
N PRO A 332 22.59 -4.31 23.40
CA PRO A 332 21.30 -4.19 22.74
C PRO A 332 20.81 -5.57 22.25
N LEU A 333 19.59 -5.93 22.63
CA LEU A 333 18.89 -7.10 22.10
C LEU A 333 17.94 -6.68 20.99
N LEU A 334 18.26 -7.06 19.75
CA LEU A 334 17.37 -6.88 18.60
C LEU A 334 16.16 -7.80 18.72
N LEU A 335 14.96 -7.22 18.61
CA LEU A 335 13.70 -7.94 18.67
C LEU A 335 13.25 -8.42 17.28
N PRO A 336 12.49 -9.53 17.19
CA PRO A 336 11.99 -10.05 15.93
C PRO A 336 10.99 -9.10 15.26
N ASP A 337 10.77 -9.30 13.96
CA ASP A 337 9.72 -8.64 13.17
C ASP A 337 9.72 -7.10 13.30
N GLY A 338 10.92 -6.52 13.34
CA GLY A 338 11.12 -5.08 13.39
C GLY A 338 10.61 -4.39 14.66
N LEU A 339 10.39 -5.12 15.77
CA LEU A 339 9.88 -4.58 17.03
C LEU A 339 10.88 -3.64 17.76
N GLY A 340 12.03 -3.38 17.17
CA GLY A 340 13.05 -2.49 17.71
C GLY A 340 14.10 -3.24 18.51
N GLN A 341 14.60 -2.61 19.58
CA GLN A 341 15.59 -3.21 20.46
C GLN A 341 15.31 -2.91 21.92
N ILE A 342 15.72 -3.83 22.80
CA ILE A 342 15.73 -3.61 24.25
C ILE A 342 17.17 -3.42 24.69
N ARG A 343 17.39 -2.45 25.57
CA ARG A 343 18.67 -2.29 26.25
C ARG A 343 18.46 -2.23 27.76
N LEU A 344 19.22 -3.04 28.48
CA LEU A 344 19.39 -2.94 29.91
C LEU A 344 20.70 -2.19 30.17
N THR A 345 20.63 -0.97 30.68
CA THR A 345 21.81 -0.16 31.02
C THR A 345 21.88 0.04 32.52
N SER A 346 23.11 0.05 33.03
CA SER A 346 23.42 0.53 34.37
C SER A 346 23.08 2.02 34.46
N ASP A 347 22.18 2.34 35.37
CA ASP A 347 21.70 3.70 35.60
C ASP A 347 21.36 3.85 37.08
N HIS A 348 22.10 4.73 37.76
CA HIS A 348 21.88 5.03 39.17
C HIS A 348 20.51 5.69 39.43
N CYS A 349 19.88 6.25 38.38
CA CYS A 349 18.52 6.76 38.40
C CYS A 349 17.49 5.78 37.78
N GLY A 350 17.91 4.55 37.48
CA GLY A 350 17.04 3.50 36.98
C GLY A 350 15.99 3.04 38.00
N ASP A 351 15.01 2.29 37.52
CA ASP A 351 13.85 1.78 38.26
C ASP A 351 13.96 0.28 38.60
N LEU A 352 15.06 -0.36 38.21
CA LEU A 352 15.32 -1.78 38.45
C LEU A 352 16.58 -2.02 39.26
N ALA A 353 16.54 -3.06 40.09
CA ALA A 353 17.72 -3.60 40.77
C ALA A 353 17.84 -5.11 40.54
N PHE A 354 19.06 -5.54 40.25
CA PHE A 354 19.40 -6.95 40.05
C PHE A 354 20.66 -7.32 40.82
N THR A 355 20.68 -8.52 41.37
CA THR A 355 21.91 -9.17 41.83
C THR A 355 22.73 -9.66 40.63
N GLN A 356 24.03 -9.88 40.83
CA GLN A 356 24.91 -10.40 39.78
C GLN A 356 24.43 -11.74 39.18
N ALA A 357 23.78 -12.59 39.99
CA ALA A 357 23.22 -13.85 39.54
C ALA A 357 21.94 -13.67 38.70
N GLN A 358 21.09 -12.68 39.04
CA GLN A 358 19.88 -12.40 38.28
C GLN A 358 20.22 -11.83 36.89
N LEU A 359 21.25 -10.98 36.79
CA LEU A 359 21.68 -10.37 35.51
C LEU A 359 22.05 -11.41 34.44
N THR A 360 22.53 -12.59 34.82
CA THR A 360 22.91 -13.65 33.87
C THR A 360 21.75 -14.56 33.48
N GLN A 361 20.57 -14.35 34.06
CA GLN A 361 19.39 -15.20 33.91
C GLN A 361 18.18 -14.45 33.37
N LEU A 362 18.42 -13.25 32.80
CA LEU A 362 17.39 -12.47 32.15
C LEU A 362 17.08 -13.03 30.76
N GLN A 363 15.78 -13.05 30.44
CA GLN A 363 15.27 -13.51 29.16
C GLN A 363 14.15 -12.59 28.68
N VAL A 364 14.00 -12.44 27.37
CA VAL A 364 12.84 -11.78 26.76
C VAL A 364 11.98 -12.81 26.05
N THR A 365 10.67 -12.74 26.24
CA THR A 365 9.66 -13.52 25.52
C THR A 365 8.47 -12.64 25.12
N PHE A 366 7.63 -13.15 24.22
CA PHE A 366 6.37 -12.54 23.82
C PHE A 366 5.15 -13.40 24.17
N ASN A 367 5.35 -14.56 24.80
CA ASN A 367 4.26 -15.46 25.17
C ASN A 367 3.77 -15.17 26.60
N PRO A 368 2.56 -14.61 26.79
CA PRO A 368 2.02 -14.35 28.12
C PRO A 368 1.34 -15.57 28.77
N GLU A 369 1.28 -16.71 28.08
CA GLU A 369 0.58 -17.89 28.59
C GLU A 369 1.28 -18.49 29.82
N GLY A 370 0.49 -18.86 30.83
CA GLY A 370 0.99 -19.40 32.09
C GLY A 370 1.60 -18.36 33.04
N LEU A 371 1.99 -17.19 32.55
CA LEU A 371 2.68 -16.17 33.34
C LEU A 371 1.73 -15.37 34.25
N SER A 372 2.23 -15.09 35.46
CA SER A 372 1.62 -14.17 36.42
C SER A 372 2.67 -13.14 36.85
N ALA A 373 2.21 -11.95 37.20
CA ALA A 373 3.07 -10.86 37.61
C ALA A 373 2.46 -10.14 38.82
N HIS A 374 3.32 -9.56 39.65
CA HIS A 374 2.95 -8.65 40.73
C HIS A 374 3.49 -7.26 40.42
N PRO A 375 2.73 -6.42 39.68
CA PRO A 375 3.15 -5.05 39.38
C PRO A 375 3.37 -4.21 40.64
N ALA A 376 4.40 -3.36 40.59
CA ALA A 376 4.81 -2.44 41.65
C ALA A 376 3.68 -1.60 42.25
N ASP A 377 2.80 -1.10 41.39
CA ASP A 377 1.68 -0.22 41.68
C ASP A 377 0.44 -0.96 42.19
N ARG A 378 0.53 -2.27 42.45
CA ARG A 378 -0.61 -3.11 42.86
C ARG A 378 -0.32 -3.96 44.09
N GLY A 379 -1.39 -4.24 44.83
CA GLY A 379 -1.32 -5.02 46.08
C GLY A 379 -1.26 -6.55 45.90
N HIS A 380 -1.55 -7.10 44.72
CA HIS A 380 -1.63 -8.55 44.51
C HIS A 380 -1.16 -9.00 43.12
N SER A 381 -0.65 -10.23 43.05
CA SER A 381 -0.28 -10.92 41.81
C SER A 381 -1.50 -11.34 40.98
N ARG A 382 -1.36 -11.33 39.65
CA ARG A 382 -2.44 -11.72 38.72
C ARG A 382 -1.86 -12.26 37.40
N LYS A 383 -2.65 -13.10 36.70
CA LYS A 383 -2.30 -13.62 35.37
C LYS A 383 -2.10 -12.47 34.36
N LEU A 384 -1.06 -12.54 33.52
CA LEU A 384 -0.75 -11.51 32.52
C LEU A 384 -1.93 -11.16 31.60
N LYS A 385 -2.74 -12.15 31.20
CA LYS A 385 -3.94 -11.91 30.38
C LYS A 385 -4.91 -10.89 31.02
N LYS A 386 -5.07 -10.93 32.34
CA LYS A 386 -5.92 -9.98 33.07
C LYS A 386 -5.21 -8.63 33.25
N LEU A 387 -3.92 -8.65 33.56
CA LEU A 387 -3.13 -7.42 33.68
C LEU A 387 -3.15 -6.62 32.38
N PHE A 388 -2.96 -7.26 31.22
CA PHE A 388 -3.08 -6.58 29.93
C PHE A 388 -4.44 -5.91 29.69
N GLN A 389 -5.54 -6.45 30.23
CA GLN A 389 -6.83 -5.78 30.14
C GLN A 389 -6.89 -4.55 31.06
N GLU A 390 -6.36 -4.68 32.27
CA GLU A 390 -6.41 -3.63 33.29
C GLU A 390 -5.47 -2.45 32.98
N TYR A 391 -4.31 -2.71 32.36
CA TYR A 391 -3.38 -1.69 31.86
C TYR A 391 -3.73 -1.19 30.46
N GLY A 392 -4.89 -1.54 29.91
CA GLY A 392 -5.33 -1.03 28.61
C GLY A 392 -4.42 -1.43 27.44
N VAL A 393 -3.87 -2.65 27.45
CA VAL A 393 -3.07 -3.15 26.31
C VAL A 393 -4.00 -3.74 25.24
N PRO A 394 -3.98 -3.20 23.99
CA PRO A 394 -4.80 -3.68 22.88
C PRO A 394 -4.54 -5.16 22.57
N SER A 395 -5.59 -5.90 22.19
CA SER A 395 -5.52 -7.36 22.02
C SER A 395 -4.45 -7.82 21.02
N TRP A 396 -4.19 -7.05 19.96
CA TRP A 396 -3.15 -7.33 18.96
C TRP A 396 -1.72 -7.00 19.41
N LEU A 397 -1.53 -6.24 20.49
CA LEU A 397 -0.21 -5.93 21.05
C LEU A 397 0.21 -6.89 22.17
N ARG A 398 -0.73 -7.57 22.83
CA ARG A 398 -0.46 -8.44 24.01
C ARG A 398 0.56 -9.56 23.77
N ARG A 399 0.69 -10.04 22.52
CA ARG A 399 1.66 -11.07 22.12
C ARG A 399 2.85 -10.50 21.33
N ARG A 400 3.05 -9.19 21.46
CA ARG A 400 4.08 -8.41 20.76
C ARG A 400 4.73 -7.34 21.64
N THR A 401 4.18 -7.10 22.82
CA THR A 401 4.82 -6.37 23.90
C THR A 401 5.85 -7.29 24.55
N PRO A 402 7.15 -6.90 24.58
CA PRO A 402 8.17 -7.73 25.20
C PRO A 402 7.95 -7.92 26.70
N ILE A 403 8.13 -9.15 27.16
CA ILE A 403 8.05 -9.55 28.57
C ILE A 403 9.45 -9.96 29.00
N VAL A 404 10.01 -9.26 29.98
CA VAL A 404 11.32 -9.59 30.55
C VAL A 404 11.09 -10.53 31.72
N LEU A 405 11.81 -11.65 31.73
CA LEU A 405 11.78 -12.68 32.75
C LEU A 405 13.14 -12.79 33.44
N CYS A 406 13.14 -13.16 34.72
CA CYS A 406 14.31 -13.59 35.48
C CYS A 406 13.96 -14.92 36.14
N GLN A 407 14.69 -16.00 35.84
CA GLN A 407 14.38 -17.35 36.36
C GLN A 407 12.92 -17.80 36.15
N GLY A 408 12.26 -17.31 35.09
CA GLY A 408 10.85 -17.61 34.79
C GLY A 408 9.84 -16.70 35.49
N GLU A 409 10.26 -15.81 36.38
CA GLU A 409 9.42 -14.78 36.98
C GLU A 409 9.40 -13.51 36.15
N VAL A 410 8.24 -12.85 36.06
CA VAL A 410 8.11 -11.61 35.28
C VAL A 410 8.82 -10.48 36.01
N VAL A 411 9.79 -9.86 35.34
CA VAL A 411 10.50 -8.65 35.79
C VAL A 411 9.74 -7.41 35.37
N ALA A 412 9.41 -7.33 34.07
CA ALA A 412 8.74 -6.18 33.50
C ALA A 412 7.97 -6.58 32.24
N VAL A 413 6.91 -5.84 31.94
CA VAL A 413 6.25 -5.82 30.65
C VAL A 413 6.54 -4.47 30.03
N MET A 414 7.32 -4.45 28.94
CA MET A 414 7.94 -3.23 28.43
C MET A 414 6.89 -2.17 28.06
N GLY A 415 7.07 -0.97 28.59
CA GLY A 415 6.15 0.16 28.39
C GLY A 415 4.82 0.05 29.13
N VAL A 416 4.66 -0.93 30.02
CA VAL A 416 3.41 -1.16 30.77
C VAL A 416 3.64 -1.10 32.28
N PHE A 417 4.47 -1.98 32.84
CA PHE A 417 4.78 -2.01 34.28
C PHE A 417 6.08 -2.76 34.59
N VAL A 418 6.58 -2.53 35.80
CA VAL A 418 7.67 -3.29 36.46
C VAL A 418 7.11 -4.05 37.67
N CYS A 419 7.63 -5.25 37.93
CA CYS A 419 7.22 -6.07 39.07
C CYS A 419 7.89 -5.63 40.37
N LYS A 420 7.15 -5.77 41.47
CA LYS A 420 7.52 -5.29 42.80
C LYS A 420 8.89 -5.79 43.28
N ASP A 421 9.19 -7.06 43.02
CA ASP A 421 10.40 -7.71 43.54
C ASP A 421 11.69 -7.27 42.82
N PHE A 422 11.55 -6.53 41.72
CA PHE A 422 12.67 -6.05 40.91
C PHE A 422 12.82 -4.52 40.95
N ILE A 423 11.99 -3.81 41.70
CA ILE A 423 12.12 -2.36 41.86
C ILE A 423 13.40 -2.04 42.61
N GLY A 424 14.17 -1.09 42.10
CA GLY A 424 15.27 -0.47 42.84
C GLY A 424 16.02 0.51 41.98
N THR A 425 17.20 0.94 42.44
CA THR A 425 18.08 1.84 41.70
C THR A 425 19.30 1.06 41.24
N GLY A 426 19.62 1.11 39.96
CA GLY A 426 20.85 0.49 39.43
C GLY A 426 20.78 0.17 37.95
N TYR A 427 19.59 -0.12 37.42
CA TYR A 427 19.40 -0.45 36.01
C TYR A 427 18.14 0.19 35.44
N LYS A 428 18.18 0.44 34.13
CA LYS A 428 17.06 0.94 33.34
C LYS A 428 16.82 0.02 32.15
N LEU A 429 15.55 -0.32 31.91
CA LEU A 429 15.12 -1.05 30.71
C LEU A 429 14.50 -0.07 29.71
N ASP A 430 15.16 0.10 28.56
CA ASP A 430 14.66 0.93 27.47
C ASP A 430 14.22 0.07 26.29
N TRP A 431 12.95 0.23 25.87
CA TRP A 431 12.45 -0.34 24.62
C TRP A 431 12.45 0.73 23.54
N GLN A 432 13.46 0.69 22.68
CA GLN A 432 13.59 1.59 21.55
C GLN A 432 12.85 0.98 20.36
N THR A 433 11.60 1.40 20.19
CA THR A 433 10.86 1.10 18.97
C THR A 433 11.44 1.94 17.83
N LYS A 434 11.61 1.35 16.64
CA LYS A 434 11.73 2.21 15.46
C LYS A 434 10.41 2.99 15.36
N PRO A 435 10.43 4.31 15.09
CA PRO A 435 9.19 5.01 14.78
C PRO A 435 8.53 4.21 13.66
N ARG A 436 7.34 3.67 13.95
CA ARG A 436 6.51 3.12 12.89
C ARG A 436 6.30 4.30 11.94
N SER A 437 6.81 4.23 10.71
CA SER A 437 6.16 4.98 9.66
C SER A 437 4.72 4.48 9.71
N VAL A 438 3.78 5.34 10.11
CA VAL A 438 2.34 5.07 10.08
C VAL A 438 1.84 5.03 8.62
N LEU A 439 2.75 4.78 7.69
CA LEU A 439 2.59 4.71 6.25
C LEU A 439 3.53 3.57 5.85
N GLY A 440 2.95 2.38 5.70
CA GLY A 440 3.51 1.32 4.87
C GLY A 440 3.15 1.58 3.42
#